data_AF-A0A5C4XQK5-F1
#
_entry.id   AF-A0A5C4XQK5-F1
#
_cell.length_a   1.000
_cell.length_b   1.000
_cell.length_c   1.000
_cell.angle_alpha   90.00
_cell.angle_beta   90.00
_cell.angle_gamma   90.00
#
_symmetry.space_group_name_H-M   'P 1'
#
loop_
_entity.id
_entity.type
_entity.pdbx_description
1 polymer ?
#
loop_
_entity_poly.entity_id
_entity_poly.type
_entity_poly.pdbx_seq_one_letter_code
_entity_poly.pdbx_strand_id
1 'polypeptide(L)'
;MISTTTAALTVELTPTQIRGLKLAKLGDLHPQDGNKWTHQDATVTYAKSDRFKEKPLKVKFATSITLGQLREYGLLQSLNPDGAAAETPHGITMAGKMWLLKHK
;
A
#
# COMPACT_ATOMS: atom_id res chain seq x y z
N MET A 1 -14.10 19.35 -17.16
CA MET A 1 -13.34 18.08 -17.07
C MET A 1 -12.72 18.02 -15.68
N ILE A 2 -13.05 17.02 -14.87
CA ILE A 2 -12.43 16.85 -13.55
C ILE A 2 -11.08 16.18 -13.79
N SER A 3 -9.98 16.81 -13.38
CA SER A 3 -8.65 16.21 -13.46
C SER A 3 -8.61 14.90 -12.67
N THR A 4 -7.90 13.89 -13.16
CA THR A 4 -7.81 12.53 -12.56
C THR A 4 -7.45 12.58 -11.07
N THR A 5 -6.63 13.56 -10.67
CA THR A 5 -6.27 13.85 -9.28
C THR A 5 -7.47 14.26 -8.41
N THR A 6 -8.40 15.04 -8.94
CA THR A 6 -9.59 15.51 -8.21
C THR A 6 -10.60 14.38 -8.03
N ALA A 7 -10.76 13.50 -9.03
CA ALA A 7 -11.62 12.31 -8.92
C ALA A 7 -11.11 11.32 -7.87
N ALA A 8 -9.78 11.16 -7.77
CA ALA A 8 -9.17 10.30 -6.76
C ALA A 8 -9.44 10.76 -5.31
N LEU A 9 -9.68 12.06 -5.08
CA LEU A 9 -9.92 12.63 -3.74
C LEU A 9 -11.35 12.46 -3.21
N THR A 10 -12.27 11.96 -4.03
CA THR A 10 -13.67 11.74 -3.68
C THR A 10 -14.05 10.25 -3.58
N VAL A 11 -13.13 9.34 -3.88
CA VAL A 11 -13.40 7.90 -3.78
C VAL A 11 -13.54 7.48 -2.32
N GLU A 12 -14.55 6.66 -2.02
CA GLU A 12 -14.69 6.04 -0.70
C GLU A 12 -13.91 4.73 -0.65
N LEU A 13 -13.01 4.61 0.32
CA LEU A 13 -12.18 3.43 0.49
C LEU A 13 -12.70 2.55 1.63
N THR A 14 -12.71 1.24 1.39
CA THR A 14 -12.97 0.25 2.43
C THR A 14 -11.85 0.26 3.48
N PRO A 15 -12.08 -0.26 4.70
CA PRO A 15 -11.04 -0.36 5.73
C PRO A 15 -9.78 -1.10 5.26
N THR A 16 -9.93 -2.12 4.41
CA THR A 16 -8.80 -2.88 3.84
C THR A 16 -7.98 -2.03 2.87
N GLN A 17 -8.64 -1.27 2.00
CA GLN A 17 -7.99 -0.34 1.07
C GLN A 17 -7.28 0.79 1.82
N ILE A 18 -7.88 1.34 2.87
CA ILE A 18 -7.25 2.34 3.73
C ILE A 18 -5.97 1.77 4.38
N ARG A 19 -6.01 0.53 4.88
CA ARG A 19 -4.81 -0.13 5.43
C ARG A 19 -3.72 -0.32 4.38
N GLY A 20 -4.08 -0.73 3.17
CA GLY A 20 -3.15 -0.85 2.03
C GLY A 20 -2.52 0.49 1.66
N LEU A 21 -3.31 1.56 1.56
CA LEU A 21 -2.82 2.89 1.26
C LEU A 21 -1.93 3.46 2.37
N LYS A 22 -2.28 3.22 3.65
CA LYS A 22 -1.43 3.56 4.81
C LYS A 22 -0.11 2.78 4.79
N LEU A 23 -0.09 1.54 4.31
CA LEU A 23 1.14 0.76 4.15
C LEU A 23 2.04 1.37 3.05
N ALA A 24 1.46 1.70 1.90
CA ALA A 24 2.18 2.36 0.79
C ALA A 24 2.72 3.76 1.15
N LYS A 25 2.08 4.45 2.09
CA LYS A 25 2.61 5.72 2.65
C LYS A 25 3.95 5.53 3.36
N LEU A 26 4.20 4.35 3.94
CA LEU A 26 5.41 4.08 4.72
C LEU A 26 6.59 3.61 3.86
N GLY A 27 6.34 3.27 2.59
CA GLY A 27 7.35 2.75 1.67
C GLY A 27 6.70 2.01 0.50
N ASP A 28 7.49 1.77 -0.54
CA ASP A 28 7.04 1.13 -1.76
C ASP A 28 6.68 -0.35 -1.53
N LEU A 29 5.66 -0.82 -2.23
CA LEU A 29 5.13 -2.16 -2.10
C LEU A 29 5.73 -3.07 -3.16
N HIS A 30 6.38 -4.13 -2.71
CA HIS A 30 6.98 -5.19 -3.51
C HIS A 30 6.13 -6.46 -3.41
N PRO A 31 6.07 -7.25 -4.49
CA PRO A 31 5.35 -8.51 -4.49
C PRO A 31 6.02 -9.51 -3.53
N GLN A 32 5.19 -10.35 -2.92
CA GLN A 32 5.58 -11.45 -2.03
C GLN A 32 4.74 -12.69 -2.36
N ASP A 33 5.14 -13.83 -1.80
CA ASP A 33 4.42 -15.08 -1.93
C ASP A 33 2.94 -14.97 -1.51
N GLY A 34 2.08 -15.68 -2.23
CA GLY A 34 0.66 -15.79 -1.91
C GLY A 34 -0.16 -14.52 -2.19
N ASN A 35 0.16 -13.80 -3.27
CA ASN A 35 -0.57 -12.59 -3.72
C ASN A 35 -0.56 -11.44 -2.69
N LYS A 36 0.57 -11.30 -1.98
CA LYS A 36 0.77 -10.28 -0.96
C LYS A 36 1.78 -9.24 -1.42
N TRP A 37 1.64 -8.04 -0.88
CA TRP A 37 2.47 -6.90 -1.20
C TRP A 37 2.87 -6.19 0.09
N THR A 38 4.18 -6.01 0.30
CA THR A 38 4.75 -5.30 1.45
C THR A 38 6.12 -4.73 1.09
N HIS A 39 6.83 -4.12 2.04
CA HIS A 39 8.14 -3.53 1.77
C HIS A 39 9.19 -4.61 1.45
N GLN A 40 10.21 -4.26 0.66
CA GLN A 40 11.20 -5.20 0.10
C GLN A 40 11.89 -6.10 1.14
N ASP A 41 12.11 -5.58 2.35
CA ASP A 41 12.75 -6.30 3.46
C ASP A 41 11.87 -6.33 4.72
N ALA A 42 10.55 -6.46 4.52
CA ALA A 42 9.60 -6.50 5.63
C ALA A 42 9.80 -7.76 6.50
N THR A 43 10.57 -7.60 7.57
CA THR A 43 10.90 -8.68 8.50
C THR A 43 9.93 -8.74 9.68
N VAL A 44 9.74 -9.94 10.21
CA VAL A 44 9.02 -10.15 11.46
C VAL A 44 9.83 -9.49 12.59
N THR A 45 9.20 -8.57 13.30
CA THR A 45 9.80 -7.83 14.41
C THR A 45 9.05 -8.11 15.70
N TYR A 46 9.58 -7.66 16.83
CA TYR A 46 8.97 -7.83 18.15
C TYR A 46 8.80 -6.47 18.82
N ALA A 47 7.87 -6.37 19.76
CA ALA A 47 7.73 -5.16 20.55
C ALA A 47 9.01 -4.90 21.35
N LYS A 48 9.43 -3.63 21.47
CA LYS A 48 10.65 -3.27 22.23
C LYS A 48 10.61 -3.75 23.69
N SER A 49 9.41 -3.89 24.26
CA SER A 49 9.17 -4.40 25.61
C SER A 49 9.25 -5.93 25.72
N ASP A 50 9.09 -6.65 24.61
CA ASP A 50 9.13 -8.11 24.54
C ASP A 50 10.58 -8.59 24.41
N ARG A 51 11.27 -8.62 25.55
CA ARG A 51 12.69 -9.03 25.62
C ARG A 51 12.91 -10.48 25.20
N PHE A 52 11.89 -11.31 25.35
CA PHE A 52 11.96 -12.74 25.06
C PHE A 52 11.51 -13.09 23.64
N LYS A 53 11.01 -12.10 22.87
CA LYS A 53 10.52 -12.28 21.50
C LYS A 53 9.44 -13.36 21.43
N GLU A 54 8.55 -13.39 22.40
CA GLU A 54 7.48 -14.39 22.49
C GLU A 54 6.34 -14.10 21.51
N LYS A 55 6.09 -12.82 21.21
CA LYS A 55 4.95 -12.39 20.38
C LYS A 55 5.42 -11.62 19.15
N PRO A 56 5.57 -12.31 18.00
CA PRO A 56 5.95 -11.67 16.76
C PRO A 56 4.89 -10.66 16.29
N LEU A 57 5.35 -9.49 15.87
CA LEU A 57 4.51 -8.49 15.20
C LEU A 57 4.26 -8.94 13.75
N LYS A 58 2.98 -9.03 13.40
CA LYS A 58 2.56 -9.43 12.07
C LYS A 58 3.04 -8.40 11.04
N VAL A 59 3.77 -8.88 10.03
CA VAL A 59 4.12 -8.08 8.84
C VAL A 59 2.83 -7.63 8.16
N LYS A 60 2.67 -6.33 8.00
CA LYS A 60 1.52 -5.75 7.30
C LYS A 60 1.70 -5.97 5.81
N PHE A 61 0.62 -6.30 5.13
CA PHE A 61 0.61 -6.49 3.68
C PHE A 61 -0.71 -5.99 3.09
N ALA A 62 -0.69 -5.68 1.79
CA ALA A 62 -1.88 -5.55 0.95
C ALA A 62 -2.00 -6.80 0.05
N THR A 63 -3.20 -7.14 -0.40
CA THR A 63 -3.39 -8.19 -1.41
C THR A 63 -3.29 -7.61 -2.81
N SER A 64 -3.03 -8.45 -3.82
CA SER A 64 -3.06 -8.02 -5.23
C SER A 64 -4.39 -7.37 -5.62
N ILE A 65 -5.52 -7.83 -5.06
CA ILE A 65 -6.85 -7.23 -5.28
C ILE A 65 -6.87 -5.79 -4.75
N THR A 66 -6.43 -5.58 -3.50
CA THR A 66 -6.40 -4.23 -2.91
C THR A 66 -5.43 -3.31 -3.64
N LEU A 67 -4.28 -3.83 -4.06
CA LEU A 67 -3.29 -3.06 -4.83
C LEU A 67 -3.84 -2.64 -6.19
N GLY A 68 -4.51 -3.56 -6.91
CA GLY A 68 -5.17 -3.28 -8.19
C GLY A 68 -6.22 -2.18 -8.05
N GLN A 69 -7.13 -2.30 -7.08
CA GLN A 69 -8.17 -1.29 -6.83
C GLN A 69 -7.58 0.11 -6.53
N LEU A 70 -6.56 0.18 -5.66
CA LEU A 70 -5.92 1.45 -5.32
C LEU A 70 -5.17 2.07 -6.52
N ARG A 71 -4.63 1.24 -7.42
CA ARG A 71 -4.04 1.69 -8.68
C ARG A 71 -5.10 2.21 -9.64
N GLU A 72 -6.23 1.51 -9.79
CA GLU A 72 -7.37 1.95 -10.61
C GLU A 72 -7.90 3.32 -10.16
N TYR A 73 -7.91 3.58 -8.85
CA TYR A 73 -8.25 4.89 -8.29
C TYR A 73 -7.17 5.97 -8.46
N GLY A 74 -6.02 5.63 -9.05
CA GLY A 74 -4.89 6.55 -9.21
C GLY A 74 -4.19 6.91 -7.89
N LEU A 75 -4.41 6.13 -6.83
CA LEU A 75 -3.81 6.35 -5.50
C LEU A 75 -2.45 5.66 -5.37
N LEU A 76 -2.20 4.63 -6.19
CA LEU A 76 -0.90 3.97 -6.36
C LEU A 76 -0.48 4.02 -7.84
N GLN A 77 0.83 3.88 -8.08
CA GLN A 77 1.41 3.77 -9.41
C GLN A 77 2.50 2.70 -9.44
N SER A 78 2.68 2.03 -10.58
CA SER A 78 3.86 1.19 -10.80
C SER A 78 5.10 2.07 -10.88
N LEU A 79 6.20 1.63 -10.27
CA LEU A 79 7.49 2.30 -10.33
C LEU A 79 8.32 1.86 -11.54
N ASN A 80 7.92 0.77 -12.20
CA ASN A 80 8.53 0.33 -13.45
C ASN A 80 7.41 0.16 -14.51
N PRO A 81 7.26 1.13 -15.43
CA PRO A 81 6.17 1.13 -16.41
C PRO A 81 6.30 0.01 -17.45
N ASP A 82 7.50 -0.51 -17.67
CA ASP A 82 7.78 -1.51 -18.72
C ASP A 82 7.68 -2.96 -18.20
N GLY A 83 7.56 -3.14 -16.88
CA GLY A 83 7.44 -4.46 -16.26
C GLY A 83 5.99 -4.90 -16.01
N ALA A 84 5.79 -6.21 -15.84
CA ALA A 84 4.48 -6.74 -15.50
C ALA A 84 3.99 -6.16 -14.16
N ALA A 85 2.73 -5.72 -14.10
CA ALA A 85 2.15 -5.14 -12.88
C ALA A 85 2.16 -6.10 -11.68
N ALA A 86 2.26 -7.41 -11.91
CA ALA A 86 2.35 -8.43 -10.87
C ALA A 86 3.75 -8.55 -10.25
N GLU A 87 4.78 -8.00 -10.89
CA GLU A 87 6.19 -8.16 -10.53
C GLU A 87 6.85 -6.83 -10.17
N THR A 88 6.22 -5.72 -10.54
CA THR A 88 6.80 -4.39 -10.40
C THR A 88 6.42 -3.75 -9.07
N PRO A 89 7.38 -3.07 -8.39
CA PRO A 89 7.07 -2.34 -7.18
C PRO A 89 6.07 -1.20 -7.42
N HIS A 90 5.25 -0.90 -6.42
CA HIS A 90 4.23 0.16 -6.48
C HIS A 90 4.44 1.20 -5.40
N GLY A 91 4.42 2.48 -5.79
CA GLY A 91 4.53 3.62 -4.89
C GLY A 91 3.21 4.37 -4.73
N ILE A 92 3.08 5.09 -3.61
CA ILE A 92 1.93 5.98 -3.37
C ILE A 92 2.03 7.26 -4.21
N THR A 93 0.94 7.61 -4.89
CA THR A 93 0.86 8.85 -5.68
C THR A 93 0.63 10.07 -4.78
N MET A 94 0.77 11.27 -5.33
CA MET A 94 0.37 12.49 -4.62
C MET A 94 -1.13 12.49 -4.29
N ALA A 95 -1.98 11.97 -5.17
CA ALA A 95 -3.40 11.81 -4.90
C ALA A 95 -3.65 10.89 -3.69
N GLY A 96 -2.93 9.76 -3.61
CA GLY A 96 -2.96 8.86 -2.46
C GLY A 96 -2.59 9.54 -1.14
N LYS A 97 -1.50 10.33 -1.13
CA LYS A 97 -1.07 11.09 0.05
C LYS A 97 -2.12 12.12 0.48
N MET A 98 -2.68 12.86 -0.48
CA MET A 98 -3.70 13.87 -0.22
C MET A 98 -5.02 13.26 0.25
N TRP A 99 -5.40 12.09 -0.28
CA TRP A 99 -6.57 11.35 0.19
C TRP A 99 -6.43 10.97 1.67
N LEU A 100 -5.27 10.41 2.07
CA LEU A 100 -4.99 10.07 3.47
C LEU A 100 -4.95 11.29 4.39
N LEU A 101 -4.54 12.46 3.88
CA LEU A 101 -4.53 13.69 4.65
C LEU A 101 -5.95 14.19 4.93
N LYS A 102 -6.85 14.07 3.95
CA LYS A 102 -8.25 14.50 4.03
C LYS A 102 -9.11 13.58 4.90
N HIS A 103 -8.81 12.29 4.95
CA HIS A 103 -9.59 11.26 5.66
C HIS A 103 -8.85 10.68 6.87
N LYS A 104 -8.19 11.56 7.65
CA LYS A 104 -7.37 11.17 8.81
C LYS A 104 -8.16 10.46 9.90
#